data_AF-A0A6I0E935-F1
#
_entry.id   AF-A0A6I0E935-F1
#
_cell.length_a   1.000
_cell.length_b   1.000
_cell.length_c   1.000
_cell.angle_alpha   90.00
_cell.angle_beta   90.00
_cell.angle_gamma   90.00
#
_symmetry.space_group_name_H-M   'P 1'
#
loop_
_entity.id
_entity.type
_entity.pdbx_description
1 polymer ?
#
loop_
_entity_poly.entity_id
_entity_poly.type
_entity_poly.pdbx_seq_one_letter_code
_entity_poly.pdbx_strand_id
1 'polypeptide(L)' 'MPQEKKTFDCVELKNRIQAEIARENDGLTADERRKRIRHELETSDDPVARTRRSPASREMTVH' A
#
# COMPACT_ATOMS: atom_id res chain seq x y z
N MET A 1 -4.05 -11.48 -38.15
CA MET A 1 -3.89 -10.15 -37.52
C MET A 1 -2.78 -10.26 -36.48
N PRO A 2 -1.66 -9.54 -36.62
CA PRO A 2 -0.62 -9.55 -35.59
C PRO A 2 -1.16 -8.85 -34.33
N GLN A 3 -1.05 -9.51 -33.17
CA GLN A 3 -1.37 -8.91 -31.88
C GLN A 3 -0.17 -8.06 -31.45
N GLU A 4 -0.30 -6.74 -31.48
CA GLU A 4 0.72 -5.84 -30.94
C GLU A 4 0.87 -6.09 -29.45
N LYS A 5 2.06 -6.54 -29.04
CA LYS A 5 2.37 -6.72 -27.62
C LYS A 5 2.48 -5.34 -26.98
N LYS A 6 1.56 -5.01 -26.07
CA LYS A 6 1.71 -3.80 -25.23
C LYS A 6 3.02 -3.88 -24.46
N THR A 7 3.89 -2.91 -24.66
CA THR A 7 5.06 -2.71 -23.82
C THR A 7 4.59 -2.26 -22.44
N PHE A 8 4.90 -3.06 -21.42
CA PHE A 8 4.62 -2.72 -20.04
C PHE A 8 5.75 -1.84 -19.52
N ASP A 9 5.46 -0.55 -19.30
CA ASP A 9 6.41 0.38 -18.70
C ASP A 9 6.21 0.43 -17.18
N CYS A 10 7.10 -0.25 -16.47
CA CYS A 10 7.13 -0.27 -15.01
C CYS A 10 7.38 1.12 -14.40
N VAL A 11 8.10 2.01 -15.11
CA VAL A 11 8.44 3.36 -14.63
C VAL A 11 7.21 4.25 -14.71
N GLU A 12 6.50 4.22 -15.83
CA GLU A 12 5.24 4.96 -15.98
C GLU A 12 4.21 4.53 -14.92
N LEU A 13 4.07 3.21 -14.73
CA LEU A 13 3.16 2.67 -13.72
C LEU A 13 3.55 3.12 -12.31
N LYS A 14 4.83 3.04 -11.95
CA LYS A 14 5.32 3.50 -10.65
C LYS A 14 5.01 4.98 -10.43
N ASN A 15 5.32 5.83 -11.41
CA ASN A 15 5.09 7.26 -11.31
C ASN A 15 3.61 7.59 -11.11
N ARG A 16 2.72 6.88 -11.83
CA ARG A 16 1.28 7.02 -11.66
C ARG A 16 0.81 6.64 -10.25
N ILE A 17 1.25 5.49 -9.74
CA ILE A 17 0.91 5.02 -8.39
C ILE A 17 1.40 6.04 -7.34
N GLN A 18 2.63 6.54 -7.48
CA GLN A 18 3.19 7.52 -6.55
C GLN A 18 2.43 8.85 -6.59
N ALA A 19 2.01 9.32 -7.77
CA ALA A 19 1.21 10.54 -7.90
C ALA A 19 -0.19 10.38 -7.28
N GLU A 20 -0.79 9.21 -7.36
CA GLU A 20 -2.07 8.89 -6.71
C GLU A 20 -1.93 8.88 -5.19
N ILE A 21 -0.94 8.15 -4.67
CA ILE A 21 -0.63 8.13 -3.24
C ILE A 21 -0.32 9.54 -2.71
N ALA A 22 0.42 10.35 -3.47
CA ALA A 22 0.73 11.73 -3.09
C ALA A 22 -0.54 12.57 -2.97
N ARG A 23 -1.49 12.45 -3.91
CA ARG A 23 -2.78 13.16 -3.89
C ARG A 23 -3.65 12.71 -2.72
N GLU A 24 -3.72 11.42 -2.43
CA GLU A 24 -4.48 10.90 -1.28
C GLU A 24 -3.92 11.35 0.08
N ASN A 25 -2.64 11.72 0.10
CA ASN A 25 -1.93 12.16 1.30
C ASN A 25 -1.71 13.68 1.32
N ASP A 26 -2.22 14.40 0.32
CA ASP A 26 -2.09 15.84 0.25
C ASP A 26 -2.89 16.49 1.38
N GLY A 27 -2.30 17.50 2.01
CA GLY A 27 -2.87 18.14 3.20
C GLY A 27 -2.83 17.33 4.50
N LEU A 28 -2.38 16.07 4.50
CA LEU A 28 -2.23 15.29 5.73
C LEU A 28 -0.85 15.47 6.36
N THR A 29 -0.84 15.74 7.66
CA THR A 29 0.37 15.66 8.47
C THR A 29 0.88 14.22 8.58
N ALA A 30 2.16 14.06 8.91
CA ALA A 30 2.74 12.74 9.12
C ALA A 30 1.98 11.93 10.21
N ASP A 31 1.43 12.60 11.22
CA ASP A 31 0.66 11.95 12.28
C ASP A 31 -0.71 11.48 11.80
N GLU A 32 -1.39 12.27 10.98
CA GLU A 32 -2.68 11.88 10.40
C GLU A 32 -2.52 10.70 9.44
N ARG A 33 -1.45 10.70 8.63
CA ARG A 33 -1.10 9.53 7.80
C ARG A 33 -0.88 8.28 8.63
N ARG A 34 -0.13 8.40 9.74
CA ARG A 34 0.10 7.27 10.66
C ARG A 34 -1.19 6.77 11.31
N LYS A 35 -2.09 7.68 11.70
CA LYS A 35 -3.41 7.32 12.25
C LYS A 35 -4.29 6.61 11.22
N ARG A 36 -4.34 7.12 9.98
CA ARG A 36 -5.10 6.50 8.88
C ARG A 36 -4.63 5.09 8.59
N ILE A 37 -3.33 4.90 8.40
CA ILE A 37 -2.74 3.57 8.15
C ILE A 37 -3.03 2.61 9.30
N ARG A 38 -2.91 3.07 10.55
CA ARG A 38 -3.21 2.23 11.72
C ARG A 38 -4.68 1.80 11.72
N HIS A 39 -5.59 2.74 11.51
CA HIS A 39 -7.02 2.46 11.47
C HIS A 39 -7.38 1.46 10.38
N GLU A 40 -6.82 1.62 9.18
CA GLU A 40 -7.02 0.72 8.06
C GLU A 40 -6.51 -0.69 8.35
N LEU A 41 -5.34 -0.81 8.99
CA LEU A 41 -4.79 -2.12 9.39
C LEU A 41 -5.57 -2.78 10.53
N GLU A 42 -6.22 -2.00 11.38
CA GLU A 42 -7.08 -2.50 12.45
C GLU A 42 -8.45 -2.96 11.92
N THR A 43 -8.95 -2.35 10.84
CA THR A 43 -10.35 -2.52 10.38
C THR A 43 -10.51 -3.26 9.06
N SER A 44 -9.53 -3.22 8.15
CA SER A 44 -9.63 -3.85 6.83
C SER A 44 -9.51 -5.38 6.89
N ASP A 45 -10.28 -6.11 6.09
CA ASP A 45 -10.13 -7.57 5.90
C ASP A 45 -9.16 -7.95 4.77
N ASP A 46 -8.33 -7.02 4.32
CA ASP A 46 -7.26 -7.33 3.37
C ASP A 46 -6.25 -8.32 3.96
N PRO A 47 -5.61 -9.16 3.13
CA PRO A 47 -4.64 -10.15 3.59
C PRO A 47 -3.54 -9.54 4.47
N VAL A 48 -3.03 -8.36 4.10
CA VAL A 48 -1.99 -7.65 4.86
C VAL A 48 -2.49 -7.22 6.25
N ALA A 49 -3.71 -6.70 6.33
CA ALA A 49 -4.32 -6.28 7.58
C ALA A 49 -4.62 -7.49 8.50
N ARG A 50 -5.15 -8.59 7.93
CA ARG A 50 -5.37 -9.86 8.64
C ARG A 50 -4.08 -10.49 9.15
N THR A 51 -3.03 -10.52 8.34
CA THR A 51 -1.71 -11.02 8.76
C THR A 51 -1.16 -10.19 9.91
N ARG A 52 -1.29 -8.85 9.87
CA ARG A 52 -0.82 -7.99 10.96
C ARG A 52 -1.60 -8.16 12.26
N ARG A 53 -2.91 -8.44 12.20
CA ARG A 53 -3.74 -8.74 13.39
C ARG A 53 -3.51 -10.15 13.93
N SER A 54 -2.98 -11.06 13.11
CA SER A 54 -2.75 -12.44 13.51
C SER A 54 -1.59 -12.53 14.52
N PRO A 55 -1.77 -13.27 15.63
CA PRO A 55 -0.76 -13.36 16.69
C PRO A 55 0.56 -13.98 16.23
N ALA A 56 0.55 -14.79 15.18
CA ALA A 56 1.74 -15.42 14.59
C ALA A 56 2.74 -14.42 13.98
N SER A 57 2.28 -13.23 13.56
CA SER A 57 3.16 -12.21 12.95
C SER A 57 4.00 -11.43 13.97
N ARG A 58 3.75 -11.65 15.27
CA ARG A 58 4.40 -10.93 16.38
C ARG A 58 5.75 -11.55 16.78
N GLU A 59 6.06 -12.75 16.30
CA GLU A 59 7.31 -13.47 16.59
C GLU A 59 8.42 -13.26 15.53
N MET A 60 8.11 -12.63 14.38
CA MET A 60 9.05 -12.48 13.26
C MET A 60 9.79 -11.12 13.20
N THR A 61 9.76 -10.30 14.25
CA THR A 61 10.48 -9.00 14.28
C THR A 61 11.45 -8.89 15.46
N VAL A 62 12.17 -9.96 15.76
CA VAL A 62 13.41 -9.89 16.53
C VAL A 62 14.38 -10.90 15.88
N HIS A 63 15.24 -10.42 14.97
CA HIS A 63 16.61 -10.88 14.75
C HIS A 63 17.30 -9.99 13.70
#